data_AF-A0A8J5FM00-F1
#
_entry.id   AF-A0A8J5FM00-F1
#
_cell.length_a   1.000
_cell.length_b   1.000
_cell.length_c   1.000
_cell.angle_alpha   90.00
_cell.angle_beta   90.00
_cell.angle_gamma   90.00
#
_symmetry.space_group_name_H-M   'P 1'
#
loop_
_entity.id
_entity.type
_entity.pdbx_description
1 polymer ?
#
loop_
_entity_poly.entity_id
_entity_poly.type
_entity_poly.pdbx_seq_one_letter_code
_entity_poly.pdbx_strand_id
1 'polypeptide(L)'
;MLCLKLAEELGVDIASPWVLWFKAASLPALVSLLVGPYILYKIFPPEIKDTPEAPALATVKLEQMGPLTKNEQVMICAMILAISLWIFGDVFGIPSVVSAMLGLSILLLFGVLEWDDCLGEKSAWDTLSWFAIVVGMAEQLSKFGIVTWMSEHVAESLQHFSLSWPAAFCLLQASYFFVHYLFASQTGHVGALYSAFLAMHLAAGVPHVLATFALAYNTSLFGSLTHYSSGQAAVYFGGIFTFLYSFHNGFSKQSHQHY
;
A
#
# COMPACT_ATOMS: atom_id res chain seq x y z
N MET A 1 -4.20 5.31 -6.66
CA MET A 1 -4.08 6.39 -7.66
C MET A 1 -3.04 6.09 -8.75
N LEU A 2 -1.87 5.50 -8.45
CA LEU A 2 -0.86 5.17 -9.47
C LEU A 2 -1.39 4.31 -10.63
N CYS A 3 -2.05 3.19 -10.34
CA CYS A 3 -2.69 2.33 -11.35
C CYS A 3 -3.64 3.09 -12.29
N LEU A 4 -4.38 4.07 -11.77
CA LEU A 4 -5.33 4.85 -12.56
C LEU A 4 -4.61 5.82 -13.52
N LYS A 5 -3.52 6.46 -13.06
CA LYS A 5 -2.68 7.28 -13.95
C LYS A 5 -2.06 6.45 -15.07
N LEU A 6 -1.54 5.26 -14.75
CA LEU A 6 -0.96 4.35 -15.73
C LEU A 6 -2.02 3.80 -16.72
N ALA A 7 -3.27 3.67 -16.28
CA ALA A 7 -4.39 3.31 -17.16
C ALA A 7 -4.77 4.46 -18.10
N GLU A 8 -4.76 5.70 -17.62
CA GLU A 8 -5.02 6.90 -18.40
C GLU A 8 -3.97 7.09 -19.52
N GLU A 9 -2.69 6.81 -19.24
CA GLU A 9 -1.61 6.80 -20.24
C GLU A 9 -1.85 5.78 -21.38
N LEU A 10 -2.61 4.72 -21.13
CA LEU A 10 -3.02 3.73 -22.11
C LEU A 10 -4.36 4.06 -22.79
N GLY A 11 -4.90 5.27 -22.57
CA GLY A 11 -6.17 5.73 -23.13
C GLY A 11 -7.41 5.17 -22.44
N VAL A 12 -7.26 4.57 -21.25
CA VAL A 12 -8.40 4.11 -20.43
C VAL A 12 -8.86 5.24 -19.53
N ASP A 13 -9.78 6.07 -20.03
CA ASP A 13 -10.43 7.10 -19.23
C ASP A 13 -11.60 6.50 -18.43
N ILE A 14 -11.57 6.69 -17.11
CA ILE A 14 -12.59 6.20 -16.18
C ILE A 14 -13.27 7.41 -15.55
N ALA A 15 -14.54 7.62 -15.91
CA ALA A 15 -15.37 8.63 -15.27
C ALA A 15 -15.48 8.39 -13.76
N SER A 16 -15.14 9.40 -12.97
CA SER A 16 -15.19 9.37 -11.49
C SER A 16 -14.45 8.18 -10.88
N PRO A 17 -13.13 8.05 -11.11
CA PRO A 17 -12.38 6.83 -10.81
C PRO A 17 -12.30 6.53 -9.32
N TRP A 18 -12.33 7.56 -8.47
CA TRP A 18 -12.40 7.41 -7.02
C TRP A 18 -13.71 6.77 -6.56
N VAL A 19 -14.85 7.23 -7.08
CA VAL A 19 -16.17 6.72 -6.70
C VAL A 19 -16.34 5.27 -7.16
N LEU A 20 -15.86 4.95 -8.37
CA LEU A 20 -15.96 3.60 -8.90
C LEU A 20 -15.06 2.63 -8.13
N TRP A 21 -13.82 3.04 -7.83
CA TRP A 21 -12.91 2.30 -6.97
C TRP A 21 -13.54 2.03 -5.59
N PHE A 22 -14.10 3.07 -4.96
CA PHE A 22 -14.70 2.95 -3.63
C PHE A 22 -15.88 1.98 -3.64
N LYS A 23 -16.80 2.12 -4.61
CA LYS A 23 -17.97 1.23 -4.74
C LYS A 23 -17.58 -0.23 -4.95
N ALA A 24 -16.58 -0.48 -5.80
CA ALA A 24 -16.12 -1.83 -6.09
C ALA A 24 -15.29 -2.43 -4.94
N ALA A 25 -14.54 -1.61 -4.21
CA ALA A 25 -13.69 -2.05 -3.09
C ALA A 25 -14.44 -2.20 -1.77
N SER A 26 -15.50 -1.43 -1.53
CA SER A 26 -16.11 -1.31 -0.21
C SER A 26 -16.62 -2.64 0.35
N LEU A 27 -17.31 -3.43 -0.47
CA LEU A 27 -17.85 -4.73 -0.06
C LEU A 27 -16.74 -5.74 0.26
N PRO A 28 -15.77 -6.04 -0.65
CA PRO A 28 -14.68 -6.98 -0.33
C PRO A 28 -13.77 -6.48 0.80
N ALA A 29 -13.59 -5.17 0.95
CA ALA A 29 -12.85 -4.59 2.07
C ALA A 29 -13.56 -4.81 3.41
N LEU A 30 -14.87 -4.57 3.48
CA LEU A 30 -15.66 -4.82 4.69
C LEU A 30 -15.67 -6.30 5.07
N VAL A 31 -15.83 -7.19 4.08
CA VAL A 31 -15.74 -8.63 4.32
C VAL A 31 -14.37 -9.01 4.85
N SER A 32 -13.29 -8.55 4.21
CA SER A 32 -11.92 -8.80 4.67
C SER A 32 -11.64 -8.24 6.07
N LEU A 33 -12.20 -7.07 6.40
CA LEU A 33 -12.05 -6.42 7.70
C LEU A 33 -12.73 -7.21 8.84
N LEU A 34 -13.85 -7.88 8.56
CA LEU A 34 -14.56 -8.69 9.56
C LEU A 34 -13.99 -10.11 9.63
N VAL A 35 -13.74 -10.72 8.47
CA VAL A 35 -13.33 -12.12 8.35
C VAL A 35 -11.84 -12.30 8.69
N GLY A 36 -10.98 -11.38 8.27
CA GLY A 36 -9.53 -11.45 8.47
C GLY A 36 -9.15 -11.60 9.95
N PRO A 37 -9.55 -10.67 10.83
CA PRO A 37 -9.29 -10.77 12.27
C PRO A 37 -9.89 -12.03 12.91
N TYR A 38 -11.09 -12.44 12.49
CA TYR A 38 -11.75 -13.64 13.01
C TYR A 38 -10.97 -14.92 12.65
N ILE A 39 -10.53 -15.05 11.40
CA ILE A 39 -9.68 -16.16 10.96
C ILE A 39 -8.36 -16.14 11.73
N LEU A 40 -7.72 -14.96 11.85
CA LEU A 40 -6.45 -14.81 12.57
C LEU A 40 -6.59 -15.27 14.04
N TYR A 41 -7.67 -14.86 14.73
CA TYR A 41 -7.95 -15.26 16.10
C TYR A 41 -8.17 -16.78 16.26
N LYS A 42 -8.76 -17.42 15.25
CA LYS A 42 -8.99 -18.88 15.24
C LYS A 42 -7.72 -19.69 14.99
N ILE A 43 -6.86 -19.24 14.07
CA ILE A 43 -5.63 -19.95 13.68
C ILE A 43 -4.50 -19.67 14.67
N PHE A 44 -4.36 -18.41 15.09
CA PHE A 44 -3.33 -17.93 16.00
C PHE A 44 -3.98 -17.24 17.21
N PRO A 45 -4.66 -18.01 18.09
CA PRO A 45 -5.28 -17.43 19.26
C PRO A 45 -4.21 -16.74 20.12
N PRO A 46 -4.45 -15.50 20.59
CA PRO A 46 -3.51 -14.84 21.47
C PRO A 46 -3.39 -15.63 22.79
N GLU A 47 -2.17 -15.71 23.32
CA GLU A 47 -1.89 -16.41 24.58
C GLU A 47 -2.62 -15.73 25.75
N ILE A 48 -2.70 -14.40 25.73
CA ILE A 48 -3.42 -13.58 26.71
C ILE A 48 -4.70 -13.08 26.05
N LYS A 49 -5.85 -13.56 26.54
CA LYS A 49 -7.19 -13.20 26.03
C LYS A 49 -7.92 -12.21 26.91
N ASP A 50 -7.45 -12.05 28.14
CA ASP A 50 -8.00 -11.12 29.10
C ASP A 50 -6.86 -10.37 29.76
N THR A 51 -6.97 -9.05 29.76
CA THR A 51 -6.01 -8.13 30.36
C THR A 51 -6.81 -7.18 31.26
N PRO A 52 -7.35 -7.69 32.38
CA PRO A 52 -8.26 -6.91 33.23
C PRO A 52 -7.59 -5.68 33.84
N GLU A 53 -6.26 -5.68 33.91
CA GLU A 53 -5.46 -4.54 34.37
C GLU A 53 -5.16 -3.51 33.27
N ALA A 54 -5.40 -3.81 31.99
CA ALA A 54 -5.09 -2.88 30.90
C ALA A 54 -5.85 -1.54 30.98
N PRO A 55 -7.16 -1.49 31.35
CA PRO A 55 -7.85 -0.21 31.54
C PRO A 55 -7.27 0.61 32.69
N ALA A 56 -6.89 -0.05 33.80
CA ALA A 56 -6.27 0.62 34.95
C ALA A 56 -4.88 1.14 34.59
N LEU A 57 -4.06 0.33 33.92
CA LEU A 57 -2.74 0.70 33.43
C LEU A 57 -2.79 1.84 32.41
N ALA A 58 -3.77 1.82 31.49
CA ALA A 58 -3.98 2.88 30.52
C ALA A 58 -4.39 4.19 31.20
N THR A 59 -5.22 4.14 32.25
CA THR A 59 -5.60 5.32 33.05
C THR A 59 -4.38 5.92 33.75
N VAL A 60 -3.57 5.08 34.40
CA VAL A 60 -2.31 5.53 35.05
C VAL A 60 -1.35 6.13 34.01
N LYS A 61 -1.23 5.51 32.83
CA LYS A 61 -0.39 6.04 31.74
C LYS A 61 -0.91 7.36 31.18
N LEU A 62 -2.23 7.51 31.03
CA LEU A 62 -2.85 8.76 30.59
C LEU A 62 -2.64 9.88 31.60
N GLU A 63 -2.77 9.59 32.90
CA GLU A 63 -2.46 10.53 33.98
C GLU A 63 -0.98 10.94 33.96
N GLN A 64 -0.06 9.99 33.70
CA GLN A 64 1.38 10.25 33.56
C GLN A 64 1.71 11.11 32.33
N MET A 65 0.98 10.95 31.22
CA MET A 65 1.16 11.75 30.00
C MET A 65 0.71 13.21 30.21
N GLY A 66 -0.31 13.43 31.04
CA GLY A 66 -0.81 14.76 31.37
C GLY A 66 -1.68 15.39 30.27
N PRO A 67 -2.00 16.69 30.39
CA PRO A 67 -2.85 17.38 29.41
C PRO A 67 -2.13 17.56 28.07
N LEU A 68 -2.91 17.60 26.98
CA LEU A 68 -2.40 17.81 25.62
C LEU A 68 -1.51 19.05 25.55
N THR A 69 -0.30 18.84 25.04
CA THR A 69 0.65 19.90 24.76
C THR A 69 0.21 20.71 23.54
N LYS A 70 0.73 21.93 23.42
CA LYS A 70 0.47 22.79 22.25
C LYS A 70 0.89 22.11 20.94
N ASN A 71 2.00 21.38 20.96
CA ASN A 71 2.51 20.69 19.78
C ASN A 71 1.58 19.53 19.36
N GLU A 72 1.06 18.76 20.32
CA GLU A 72 0.07 17.71 20.03
C GLU A 72 -1.24 18.29 19.47
N GLN A 73 -1.70 19.43 19.99
CA GLN A 73 -2.88 20.12 19.45
C GLN A 73 -2.68 20.58 18.01
N VAL A 74 -1.53 21.18 17.70
CA VAL A 74 -1.20 21.59 16.33
C VAL A 74 -1.10 20.37 15.40
N MET A 75 -0.49 19.28 15.87
CA MET A 75 -0.42 18.02 15.11
C MET A 75 -1.81 17.48 14.76
N ILE A 76 -2.72 17.42 15.75
CA ILE A 76 -4.10 16.97 15.56
C ILE A 76 -4.81 17.88 14.54
N CYS A 77 -4.69 19.19 14.67
CA CYS A 77 -5.29 20.15 13.75
C CYS A 77 -4.77 20.00 12.32
N ALA A 78 -3.44 19.85 12.15
CA ALA A 78 -2.82 19.63 10.83
C ALA A 78 -3.32 18.32 10.19
N MET A 79 -3.47 17.26 10.98
CA MET A 79 -3.96 15.96 10.50
C MET A 79 -5.44 16.03 10.09
N ILE A 80 -6.30 16.66 10.90
CA ILE A 80 -7.71 16.86 10.56
C ILE A 80 -7.86 17.69 9.27
N LEU A 81 -7.05 18.74 9.12
CA LEU A 81 -7.04 19.56 7.90
C LEU A 81 -6.62 18.74 6.68
N ALA A 82 -5.54 17.96 6.78
CA ALA A 82 -5.06 17.13 5.67
C ALA A 82 -6.11 16.11 5.22
N ILE A 83 -6.77 15.43 6.17
CA ILE A 83 -7.85 14.48 5.88
C ILE A 83 -9.05 15.19 5.23
N SER A 84 -9.44 16.35 5.75
CA SER A 84 -10.55 17.13 5.19
C SER A 84 -10.26 17.55 3.75
N LEU A 85 -9.04 18.02 3.47
CA LEU A 85 -8.60 18.38 2.12
C LEU A 85 -8.46 17.16 1.19
N TRP A 86 -8.22 15.96 1.71
CA TRP A 86 -8.28 14.75 0.88
C TRP A 86 -9.71 14.34 0.55
N ILE A 87 -10.66 14.54 1.45
CA ILE A 87 -12.08 14.22 1.22
C ILE A 87 -12.72 15.22 0.25
N PHE A 88 -12.45 16.51 0.45
CA PHE A 88 -13.07 17.59 -0.33
C PHE A 88 -12.18 18.18 -1.43
N GLY A 89 -10.95 17.66 -1.60
CA GLY A 89 -9.95 18.22 -2.51
C GLY A 89 -10.44 18.37 -3.94
N ASP A 90 -11.19 17.38 -4.44
CA ASP A 90 -11.76 17.42 -5.79
C ASP A 90 -12.76 18.58 -5.99
N VAL A 91 -13.50 18.96 -4.94
CA VAL A 91 -14.46 20.09 -4.98
C VAL A 91 -13.73 21.43 -5.08
N PHE A 92 -12.57 21.54 -4.42
CA PHE A 92 -11.77 22.75 -4.38
C PHE A 92 -10.65 22.78 -5.43
N GLY A 93 -10.51 21.73 -6.24
CA GLY A 93 -9.41 21.59 -7.21
C GLY A 93 -8.03 21.46 -6.55
N ILE A 94 -7.96 20.95 -5.32
CA ILE A 94 -6.72 20.79 -4.55
C ILE A 94 -6.20 19.35 -4.69
N PRO A 95 -5.04 19.14 -5.34
CA PRO A 95 -4.44 17.81 -5.45
C PRO A 95 -3.99 17.27 -4.10
N SER A 96 -4.05 15.94 -3.92
CA SER A 96 -3.71 15.30 -2.62
C SER A 96 -2.28 15.59 -2.13
N VAL A 97 -1.34 15.78 -3.06
CA VAL A 97 0.06 16.15 -2.78
C VAL A 97 0.13 17.53 -2.15
N VAL A 98 -0.66 18.49 -2.63
CA VAL A 98 -0.71 19.85 -2.07
C VAL A 98 -1.26 19.81 -0.64
N SER A 99 -2.29 19.00 -0.38
CA SER A 99 -2.82 18.80 0.97
C SER A 99 -1.78 18.25 1.94
N ALA A 100 -0.98 17.26 1.51
CA ALA A 100 0.10 16.70 2.32
C ALA A 100 1.23 17.72 2.58
N MET A 101 1.63 18.49 1.56
CA MET A 101 2.62 19.56 1.67
C MET A 101 2.17 20.71 2.58
N LEU A 102 0.89 21.05 2.55
CA LEU A 102 0.31 22.03 3.46
C LEU A 102 0.38 21.54 4.92
N GLY A 103 0.01 20.28 5.16
CA GLY A 103 0.14 19.65 6.47
C GLY A 103 1.57 19.70 6.99
N LEU A 104 2.56 19.28 6.19
CA LEU A 104 3.97 19.33 6.56
C LEU A 104 4.45 20.77 6.83
N SER A 105 4.02 21.73 5.99
CA SER A 105 4.36 23.14 6.16
C SER A 105 3.84 23.70 7.48
N ILE A 106 2.61 23.35 7.88
CA ILE A 106 2.04 23.74 9.18
C ILE A 106 2.89 23.15 10.32
N LEU A 107 3.23 21.86 10.26
CA LEU A 107 4.03 21.21 11.31
C LEU A 107 5.41 21.87 11.48
N LEU A 108 6.07 22.24 10.38
CA LEU A 108 7.35 22.95 10.40
C LEU A 108 7.20 24.39 10.91
N LEU A 109 6.18 25.13 10.44
CA LEU A 109 5.94 26.53 10.82
C LEU A 109 5.67 26.72 12.32
N PHE A 110 4.96 25.77 12.93
CA PHE A 110 4.63 25.80 14.36
C PHE A 110 5.69 25.11 15.23
N GLY A 111 6.80 24.63 14.64
CA GLY A 111 7.89 23.97 15.38
C GLY A 111 7.47 22.65 16.02
N VAL A 112 6.47 21.97 15.45
CA VAL A 112 6.09 20.61 15.85
C VAL A 112 7.07 19.60 15.27
N LEU A 113 7.55 19.86 14.06
CA LEU A 113 8.66 19.16 13.43
C LEU A 113 9.80 20.13 13.16
N GLU A 114 11.03 19.69 13.36
CA GLU A 114 12.22 20.40 12.90
C GLU A 114 12.59 19.94 11.49
N TRP A 115 13.32 20.79 10.77
CA TRP A 115 13.78 20.42 9.42
C TRP A 115 14.75 19.22 9.46
N ASP A 116 15.55 19.11 10.52
CA ASP A 116 16.46 17.99 10.72
C ASP A 116 15.70 16.67 10.94
N ASP A 117 14.50 16.69 11.54
CA ASP A 117 13.63 15.51 11.62
C ASP A 117 13.24 15.04 10.21
N CYS A 118 12.93 15.97 9.31
CA CYS A 118 12.56 15.66 7.92
C CYS A 118 13.76 15.12 7.13
N LEU A 119 14.97 15.65 7.36
CA LEU A 119 16.20 15.13 6.76
C LEU A 119 16.59 13.76 7.33
N GLY A 120 16.29 13.53 8.62
CA GLY A 120 16.56 12.29 9.32
C GLY A 120 15.64 11.13 8.94
N GLU A 121 14.49 11.42 8.34
CA GLU A 121 13.47 10.42 7.96
C GLU A 121 13.88 9.60 6.72
N LYS A 122 14.86 8.72 6.90
CA LYS A 122 15.47 7.91 5.83
C LYS A 122 14.45 7.07 5.05
N SER A 123 13.38 6.61 5.70
CA SER A 123 12.36 5.79 5.03
C SER A 123 11.63 6.58 3.95
N ALA A 124 11.31 7.85 4.21
CA ALA A 124 10.67 8.71 3.22
C ALA A 124 11.59 8.99 2.02
N TRP A 125 12.88 9.28 2.27
CA TRP A 125 13.86 9.55 1.21
C TRP A 125 14.18 8.33 0.34
N ASP A 126 14.32 7.16 0.97
CA ASP A 126 14.52 5.90 0.26
C ASP A 126 13.33 5.60 -0.65
N THR A 127 12.11 5.69 -0.08
CA THR A 127 10.86 5.53 -0.82
C THR A 127 10.81 6.49 -2.01
N LEU A 128 10.98 7.79 -1.78
CA LEU A 128 10.94 8.82 -2.83
C LEU A 128 11.93 8.53 -3.97
N SER A 129 13.20 8.25 -3.62
CA SER A 129 14.27 8.02 -4.59
C SER A 129 13.99 6.78 -5.44
N TRP A 130 13.58 5.71 -4.78
CA TRP A 130 13.25 4.45 -5.44
C TRP A 130 12.05 4.60 -6.38
N PHE A 131 10.99 5.27 -5.94
CA PHE A 131 9.82 5.56 -6.77
C PHE A 131 10.17 6.41 -7.99
N ALA A 132 10.98 7.45 -7.83
CA ALA A 132 11.36 8.34 -8.93
C ALA A 132 12.08 7.59 -10.05
N ILE A 133 12.99 6.67 -9.70
CA ILE A 133 13.74 5.86 -10.67
C ILE A 133 12.80 4.88 -11.38
N VAL A 134 11.97 4.13 -10.64
CA VAL A 134 11.09 3.12 -11.23
C VAL A 134 10.05 3.75 -12.16
N VAL A 135 9.41 4.83 -11.74
CA VAL A 135 8.44 5.55 -12.57
C VAL A 135 9.11 6.14 -13.81
N GLY A 136 10.29 6.76 -13.65
CA GLY A 136 11.05 7.29 -14.78
C GLY A 136 11.47 6.21 -15.79
N MET A 137 11.89 5.03 -15.33
CA MET A 137 12.20 3.90 -16.20
C MET A 137 10.96 3.39 -16.93
N ALA A 138 9.84 3.20 -16.22
CA ALA A 138 8.59 2.75 -16.82
C ALA A 138 8.10 3.69 -17.94
N GLU A 139 8.19 5.00 -17.72
CA GLU A 139 7.85 6.01 -18.72
C GLU A 139 8.74 5.87 -19.98
N GLN A 140 10.05 5.68 -19.80
CA GLN A 140 10.95 5.46 -20.95
C GLN A 140 10.65 4.15 -21.69
N LEU A 141 10.39 3.04 -20.98
CA LEU A 141 10.02 1.78 -21.63
C LEU A 141 8.73 1.91 -22.46
N SER A 142 7.75 2.65 -21.95
CA SER A 142 6.51 2.97 -22.67
C SER A 142 6.81 3.82 -23.92
N LYS A 143 7.61 4.88 -23.75
CA LYS A 143 8.00 5.78 -24.84
C LYS A 143 8.80 5.11 -25.96
N PHE A 144 9.65 4.14 -25.63
CA PHE A 144 10.38 3.32 -26.60
C PHE A 144 9.52 2.22 -27.25
N GLY A 145 8.24 2.11 -26.88
CA GLY A 145 7.30 1.14 -27.47
C GLY A 145 7.49 -0.30 -26.97
N ILE A 146 8.35 -0.52 -25.96
CA ILE A 146 8.63 -1.86 -25.43
C ILE A 146 7.38 -2.45 -24.77
N VAL A 147 6.63 -1.62 -24.04
CA VAL A 147 5.37 -2.02 -23.39
C VAL A 147 4.35 -2.46 -24.45
N THR A 148 4.22 -1.69 -25.53
CA THR A 148 3.33 -2.01 -26.67
C THR A 148 3.76 -3.31 -27.34
N TRP A 149 5.04 -3.44 -27.70
CA TRP A 149 5.59 -4.62 -28.35
C TRP A 149 5.38 -5.90 -27.54
N MET A 150 5.65 -5.87 -26.22
CA MET A 150 5.40 -7.03 -25.35
C MET A 150 3.91 -7.38 -25.27
N SER A 151 3.04 -6.36 -25.20
CA SER A 151 1.60 -6.55 -25.09
C SER A 151 1.02 -7.18 -26.36
N GLU A 152 1.52 -6.77 -27.52
CA GLU A 152 1.16 -7.36 -28.82
C GLU A 152 1.57 -8.83 -28.93
N HIS A 153 2.80 -9.19 -28.53
CA HIS A 153 3.28 -10.58 -28.58
C HIS A 153 2.49 -11.53 -27.67
N VAL A 154 2.10 -11.05 -26.49
CA VAL A 154 1.27 -11.84 -25.58
C VAL A 154 -0.16 -11.91 -26.10
N ALA A 155 -0.70 -10.84 -26.67
CA ALA A 155 -2.01 -10.86 -27.32
C ALA A 155 -2.06 -11.89 -28.46
N GLU A 156 -1.05 -11.91 -29.33
CA GLU A 156 -0.92 -12.91 -30.39
C GLU A 156 -0.84 -14.33 -29.81
N SER A 157 -0.02 -14.53 -28.78
CA SER A 157 0.09 -15.84 -28.11
C SER A 157 -1.25 -16.29 -27.52
N LEU A 158 -2.01 -15.40 -26.88
CA LEU A 158 -3.34 -15.70 -26.33
C LEU A 158 -4.37 -15.98 -27.42
N GLN A 159 -4.29 -15.29 -28.56
CA GLN A 159 -5.12 -15.56 -29.74
C GLN A 159 -4.81 -16.93 -30.36
N HIS A 160 -3.53 -17.35 -30.39
CA HIS A 160 -3.15 -18.70 -30.82
C HIS A 160 -3.75 -19.79 -29.93
N PHE A 161 -3.87 -19.55 -28.63
CA PHE A 161 -4.56 -20.47 -27.71
C PHE A 161 -6.09 -20.42 -27.83
N SER A 162 -6.67 -19.54 -28.65
CA SER A 162 -8.12 -19.35 -28.81
C SER A 162 -8.84 -19.18 -27.48
N LEU A 163 -8.17 -18.58 -26.49
CA LEU A 163 -8.72 -18.40 -25.16
C LEU A 163 -9.83 -17.36 -25.19
N SER A 164 -10.94 -17.67 -24.53
CA SER A 164 -11.97 -16.66 -24.28
C SER A 164 -11.42 -15.58 -23.34
N TRP A 165 -11.90 -14.34 -23.48
CA TRP A 165 -11.44 -13.23 -22.64
C TRP A 165 -11.52 -13.53 -21.13
N PRO A 166 -12.51 -14.29 -20.58
CA PRO A 166 -12.51 -14.64 -19.16
C PRO A 166 -11.37 -15.59 -18.77
N ALA A 167 -11.01 -16.53 -19.66
CA ALA A 167 -9.90 -17.44 -19.42
C ALA A 167 -8.56 -16.70 -19.46
N ALA A 168 -8.38 -15.81 -20.44
CA ALA A 168 -7.21 -14.93 -20.53
C ALA A 168 -7.11 -13.99 -19.32
N PHE A 169 -8.23 -13.42 -18.86
CA PHE A 169 -8.31 -12.62 -17.63
C PHE A 169 -7.79 -13.40 -16.41
N CYS A 170 -8.31 -14.62 -16.17
CA CYS A 170 -7.88 -15.43 -15.04
C CYS A 170 -6.39 -15.76 -15.10
N LEU A 171 -5.88 -16.12 -16.28
CA LEU A 171 -4.48 -16.45 -16.49
C LEU A 171 -3.59 -15.23 -16.21
N LEU A 172 -3.89 -14.08 -16.82
CA LEU A 172 -3.11 -12.85 -16.65
C LEU A 172 -3.16 -12.34 -15.20
N GLN A 173 -4.30 -12.43 -14.52
CA GLN A 173 -4.40 -12.07 -13.10
C GLN A 173 -3.58 -12.99 -12.20
N ALA A 174 -3.62 -14.31 -12.46
CA ALA A 174 -2.81 -15.26 -11.71
C ALA A 174 -1.31 -15.01 -11.94
N SER A 175 -0.89 -14.81 -13.20
CA SER A 175 0.49 -14.48 -13.53
C SER A 175 0.95 -13.19 -12.85
N TYR A 176 0.14 -12.13 -12.90
CA TYR A 176 0.45 -10.85 -12.22
C TYR A 176 0.60 -11.04 -10.71
N PHE A 177 -0.29 -11.83 -10.08
CA PHE A 177 -0.24 -12.13 -8.66
C PHE A 177 1.05 -12.87 -8.28
N PHE A 178 1.39 -13.95 -8.99
CA PHE A 178 2.53 -14.81 -8.65
C PHE A 178 3.89 -14.23 -9.04
N VAL A 179 4.00 -13.41 -10.09
CA VAL A 179 5.26 -12.73 -10.43
C VAL A 179 5.72 -11.83 -9.28
N HIS A 180 4.81 -11.40 -8.40
CA HIS A 180 5.14 -10.61 -7.23
C HIS A 180 6.09 -11.31 -6.23
N TYR A 181 6.23 -12.64 -6.26
CA TYR A 181 7.29 -13.34 -5.50
C TYR A 181 8.70 -12.84 -5.84
N LEU A 182 8.88 -12.21 -7.01
CA LEU A 182 10.16 -11.66 -7.47
C LEU A 182 10.34 -10.18 -7.09
N PHE A 183 9.35 -9.56 -6.45
CA PHE A 183 9.35 -8.13 -6.13
C PHE A 183 9.34 -7.89 -4.61
N ALA A 184 10.15 -6.94 -4.17
CA ALA A 184 10.19 -6.48 -2.77
C ALA A 184 9.28 -5.29 -2.47
N SER A 185 8.45 -4.89 -3.44
CA SER A 185 7.58 -3.73 -3.28
C SER A 185 6.39 -3.78 -4.23
N GLN A 186 5.18 -3.65 -3.67
CA GLN A 186 3.93 -3.53 -4.42
C GLN A 186 4.00 -2.41 -5.46
N THR A 187 4.58 -1.27 -5.07
CA THR A 187 4.57 -0.10 -5.94
C THR A 187 5.56 -0.20 -7.08
N GLY A 188 6.66 -0.92 -6.92
CA GLY A 188 7.59 -1.21 -8.02
C GLY A 188 7.08 -2.27 -8.96
N HIS A 189 6.36 -3.26 -8.43
CA HIS A 189 5.63 -4.18 -9.27
C HIS A 189 4.63 -3.41 -10.15
N VAL A 190 3.83 -2.51 -9.56
CA VAL A 190 2.90 -1.66 -10.33
C VAL A 190 3.64 -0.83 -11.37
N GLY A 191 4.70 -0.12 -10.97
CA GLY A 191 5.48 0.70 -11.89
C GLY A 191 6.06 -0.08 -13.06
N ALA A 192 6.57 -1.29 -12.82
CA ALA A 192 7.22 -2.11 -13.85
C ALA A 192 6.23 -2.84 -14.76
N LEU A 193 5.13 -3.38 -14.21
CA LEU A 193 4.32 -4.39 -14.89
C LEU A 193 2.87 -3.98 -15.13
N TYR A 194 2.33 -3.00 -14.41
CA TYR A 194 0.90 -2.69 -14.48
C TYR A 194 0.45 -2.32 -15.89
N SER A 195 1.15 -1.38 -16.55
CA SER A 195 0.78 -0.93 -17.91
C SER A 195 0.87 -2.06 -18.93
N ALA A 196 1.92 -2.88 -18.87
CA ALA A 196 2.06 -4.04 -19.75
C ALA A 196 0.92 -5.05 -19.53
N PHE A 197 0.61 -5.39 -18.28
CA PHE A 197 -0.49 -6.31 -17.99
C PHE A 197 -1.86 -5.75 -18.34
N LEU A 198 -2.09 -4.45 -18.15
CA LEU A 198 -3.33 -3.80 -18.57
C LEU A 198 -3.47 -3.86 -20.09
N ALA A 199 -2.43 -3.50 -20.84
CA ALA A 199 -2.44 -3.58 -22.30
C ALA A 199 -2.69 -5.03 -22.80
N MET A 200 -2.08 -6.03 -22.16
CA MET A 200 -2.35 -7.45 -22.45
C MET A 200 -3.82 -7.84 -22.19
N HIS A 201 -4.44 -7.34 -21.12
CA HIS A 201 -5.86 -7.57 -20.85
C HIS A 201 -6.75 -6.93 -21.92
N LEU A 202 -6.45 -5.69 -22.32
CA LEU A 202 -7.21 -4.98 -23.35
C LEU A 202 -7.12 -5.70 -24.71
N ALA A 203 -5.92 -6.15 -25.07
CA ALA A 203 -5.69 -6.88 -26.31
C ALA A 203 -6.35 -8.28 -26.31
N ALA A 204 -6.53 -8.88 -25.13
CA ALA A 204 -7.31 -10.11 -24.95
C ALA A 204 -8.84 -9.89 -24.94
N GLY A 205 -9.32 -8.65 -25.13
CA GLY A 205 -10.74 -8.31 -25.17
C GLY A 205 -11.42 -8.21 -23.80
N VAL A 206 -10.64 -8.12 -22.71
CA VAL A 206 -11.19 -7.93 -21.36
C VAL A 206 -11.78 -6.51 -21.25
N PRO A 207 -12.98 -6.34 -20.66
CA PRO A 207 -13.54 -5.01 -20.43
C PRO A 207 -12.57 -4.11 -19.65
N HIS A 208 -12.28 -2.92 -20.19
CA HIS A 208 -11.22 -2.04 -19.69
C HIS A 208 -11.37 -1.68 -18.21
N VAL A 209 -12.57 -1.30 -17.76
CA VAL A 209 -12.84 -0.99 -16.34
C VAL A 209 -12.55 -2.20 -15.43
N LEU A 210 -12.94 -3.40 -15.87
CA LEU A 210 -12.70 -4.63 -15.12
C LEU A 210 -11.19 -4.90 -15.02
N ALA A 211 -10.46 -4.83 -16.13
CA ALA A 211 -9.02 -5.05 -16.16
C ALA A 211 -8.27 -4.07 -15.26
N THR A 212 -8.58 -2.77 -15.37
CA THR A 212 -7.94 -1.71 -14.58
C THR A 212 -8.12 -1.93 -13.09
N PHE A 213 -9.35 -2.14 -12.63
CA PHE A 213 -9.62 -2.32 -11.19
C PHE A 213 -9.18 -3.69 -10.68
N ALA A 214 -9.34 -4.76 -11.45
CA ALA A 214 -8.89 -6.08 -11.03
C ALA A 214 -7.37 -6.12 -10.81
N LEU A 215 -6.57 -5.54 -11.71
CA LEU A 215 -5.11 -5.41 -11.50
C LEU A 215 -4.76 -4.53 -10.29
N ALA A 216 -5.52 -3.44 -10.08
CA ALA A 216 -5.32 -2.57 -8.93
C ALA A 216 -5.64 -3.29 -7.59
N TYR A 217 -6.68 -4.11 -7.56
CA TYR A 217 -7.02 -4.91 -6.37
C TYR A 217 -6.07 -6.08 -6.16
N ASN A 218 -5.64 -6.76 -7.24
CA ASN A 218 -4.62 -7.80 -7.20
C ASN A 218 -3.34 -7.27 -6.54
N THR A 219 -2.98 -6.02 -6.85
CA THR A 219 -1.85 -5.34 -6.20
C THR A 219 -2.02 -5.22 -4.68
N SER A 220 -3.24 -5.04 -4.19
CA SER A 220 -3.48 -5.01 -2.75
C SER A 220 -3.37 -6.40 -2.12
N LEU A 221 -3.76 -7.44 -2.86
CA LEU A 221 -3.79 -8.83 -2.38
C LEU A 221 -2.40 -9.46 -2.31
N PHE A 222 -1.53 -9.24 -3.29
CA PHE A 222 -0.21 -9.89 -3.30
C PHE A 222 0.75 -9.40 -2.20
N GLY A 223 0.34 -8.38 -1.42
CA GLY A 223 1.03 -7.89 -0.23
C GLY A 223 1.07 -8.88 0.93
N SER A 224 0.36 -10.01 0.83
CA SER A 224 0.40 -11.09 1.82
C SER A 224 1.23 -12.30 1.39
N LEU A 225 1.94 -12.24 0.25
CA LEU A 225 2.68 -13.40 -0.29
C LEU A 225 3.98 -13.70 0.45
N THR A 226 4.80 -12.66 0.65
CA THR A 226 6.14 -12.79 1.27
C THR A 226 6.32 -11.72 2.33
N HIS A 227 7.25 -11.97 3.26
CA HIS A 227 7.61 -11.04 4.32
C HIS A 227 8.20 -9.71 3.80
N TYR A 228 8.63 -9.64 2.53
CA TYR A 228 9.16 -8.44 1.89
C TYR A 228 8.23 -7.90 0.79
N SER A 229 7.07 -8.49 0.55
CA SER A 229 6.16 -8.10 -0.55
C SER A 229 5.68 -6.64 -0.47
N SER A 230 5.71 -6.07 0.73
CA SER A 230 5.28 -4.69 0.96
C SER A 230 5.94 -4.08 2.18
N GLY A 231 5.91 -2.73 2.26
CA GLY A 231 6.38 -2.00 3.42
C GLY A 231 5.72 -2.47 4.72
N GLN A 232 4.39 -2.62 4.72
CA GLN A 232 3.68 -3.18 5.88
C GLN A 232 4.13 -4.61 6.21
N ALA A 233 4.27 -5.51 5.22
CA ALA A 233 4.71 -6.89 5.47
C ALA A 233 6.13 -6.93 6.08
N ALA A 234 7.04 -6.09 5.58
CA ALA A 234 8.40 -5.98 6.09
C ALA A 234 8.43 -5.44 7.52
N VAL A 235 7.61 -4.44 7.84
CA VAL A 235 7.47 -3.89 9.20
C VAL A 235 6.89 -4.93 10.15
N TYR A 236 5.84 -5.66 9.77
CA TYR A 236 5.27 -6.71 10.61
C TYR A 236 6.25 -7.85 10.85
N PHE A 237 6.98 -8.27 9.81
CA PHE A 237 7.99 -9.31 9.95
C PHE A 237 9.18 -8.84 10.80
N GLY A 238 9.72 -7.64 10.56
CA GLY A 238 10.79 -7.06 11.37
C GLY A 238 10.33 -6.83 12.82
N GLY A 239 9.16 -6.25 13.03
CA GLY A 239 8.63 -5.97 14.36
C GLY A 239 8.34 -7.23 15.17
N ILE A 240 7.60 -8.19 14.62
CA ILE A 240 7.16 -9.39 15.34
C ILE A 240 8.29 -10.41 15.48
N PHE A 241 9.08 -10.65 14.43
CA PHE A 241 10.13 -11.67 14.46
C PHE A 241 11.36 -11.19 15.24
N THR A 242 11.74 -9.91 15.13
CA THR A 242 12.84 -9.37 15.94
C THR A 242 12.42 -9.21 17.40
N PHE A 243 11.16 -8.87 17.70
CA PHE A 243 10.65 -8.88 19.06
C PHE A 243 10.66 -10.30 19.66
N LEU A 244 10.11 -11.31 18.98
CA LEU A 244 10.13 -12.70 19.46
C LEU A 244 11.55 -13.27 19.60
N TYR A 245 12.44 -12.98 18.66
CA TYR A 245 13.85 -13.41 18.73
C TYR A 245 14.62 -12.73 19.87
N SER A 246 14.40 -11.42 20.08
CA SER A 246 15.02 -10.66 21.17
C SER A 246 14.44 -11.06 22.53
N PHE A 247 13.14 -11.36 22.61
CA PHE A 247 12.48 -11.87 23.81
C PHE A 247 13.00 -13.27 24.18
N HIS A 248 13.08 -14.19 23.22
CA HIS A 248 13.61 -15.55 23.44
C HIS A 248 15.09 -15.54 23.85
N ASN A 249 15.93 -14.72 23.19
CA ASN A 249 17.36 -14.64 23.50
C ASN A 249 17.68 -13.74 24.70
N GLY A 250 16.80 -12.80 25.04
CA GLY A 250 16.89 -11.95 26.23
C GLY A 250 16.69 -12.75 27.53
N PHE A 251 15.73 -13.68 27.53
CA PHE A 251 15.53 -14.61 28.66
C PHE A 251 16.67 -15.63 28.79
N SER A 252 17.23 -16.11 27.68
CA SER A 252 18.40 -17.01 27.67
C SER A 252 19.65 -16.39 28.31
N LYS A 253 19.85 -15.07 28.19
CA LYS A 253 21.03 -14.40 28.78
C LYS A 253 20.87 -14.05 30.26
N GLN A 254 19.63 -13.88 30.75
CA GLN A 254 19.40 -13.63 32.18
C GLN A 254 19.44 -14.90 33.04
N SER A 255 19.25 -16.09 32.48
CA SER A 255 19.35 -17.36 33.24
C SER A 255 20.79 -17.87 33.45
N HIS A 256 21.80 -17.25 32.85
CA HIS A 256 23.20 -17.66 32.96
C HIS A 256 24.11 -16.68 33.74
N GLN A 257 23.56 -15.61 34.32
CA GLN A 257 24.29 -14.72 35.23
C GLN A 257 23.98 -14.94 36.71
N HIS A 258 23.24 -16.00 37.03
CA HIS A 258 22.99 -16.44 38.41
C HIS A 258 23.34 -17.92 38.60
N TYR A 259 24.59 -18.28 38.35
CA TYR A 259 25.25 -19.46 38.92
C TYR A 259 26.74 -19.16 39.14
#